data_AF-A0A4Y9YQE9-F1
#
_entry.id   AF-A0A4Y9YQE9-F1
#
_cell.length_a   1.000
_cell.length_b   1.000
_cell.length_c   1.000
_cell.angle_alpha   90.00
_cell.angle_beta   90.00
_cell.angle_gamma   90.00
#
_symmetry.space_group_name_H-M   'P 1'
#
loop_
_entity.id
_entity.type
_entity.pdbx_description
1 polymer ?
#
loop_
_entity_poly.entity_id
_entity_poly.type
_entity_poly.pdbx_seq_one_letter_code
_entity_poly.pdbx_strand_id
1 'polypeptide(L)'
;MADDPSPSFSLDPPPETQLSRSPHIQEVWLVFSLGYRWLIEHEQQEIEITGIVTRPQPETCYFNTLPLELVWQIFTCYWESRHNHRRLHFYNLRCAARKRLCLVCRGWYWAALSLRILWADIFVKPGGECLEITKLFLERSNCWPLDISIEWDCKDPTIAFDGIVDVLSRDAWRWRRTFTAARPFDVPVSLMSMRLLKLPYLHFKYSAPKLSLLMVQDTTMNFERASFTQLTALALIYDPPRSPGVDPPTLLNVLNSCPNLQKLQFFDCHLLEQPSGERLPVVTLSVLETLDIYDCSSCRPISPESRICYLLSSLILPQLRTLCLRLGERATGYFFQLLFPSGPTRERIVAILQSVEVLLLSLSLSDDLKAALSDLFVHLPQLRVFLIDVLPIWHPNTARLIVDVMTDPGALPKLATVAWSGHLEEMLRRMLTGRHRIGLPVKKLVVHTDTAQDEWFARNVDNLVLVQTKAIHQVFDPAGFPLF
;
A
#
# COMPACT_ATOMS: atom_id res chain seq x y z
N MET A 1 30.96 -21.33 -43.55
CA MET A 1 31.37 -22.44 -42.66
C MET A 1 31.62 -21.81 -41.31
N ALA A 2 30.83 -21.98 -40.25
CA ALA A 2 29.51 -22.58 -40.08
C ALA A 2 28.80 -21.68 -39.05
N ASP A 3 27.55 -21.33 -39.33
CA ASP A 3 26.69 -20.58 -38.42
C ASP A 3 26.20 -21.51 -37.31
N ASP A 4 26.37 -21.09 -36.06
CA ASP A 4 25.92 -21.80 -34.87
C ASP A 4 24.62 -21.11 -34.39
N PRO A 5 23.44 -21.75 -34.44
CA PRO A 5 22.21 -21.10 -34.05
C PRO A 5 22.00 -21.24 -32.54
N SER A 6 22.08 -20.12 -31.82
CA SER A 6 21.65 -20.02 -30.43
C SER A 6 20.15 -20.36 -30.30
N PRO A 7 19.73 -21.19 -29.32
CA PRO A 7 18.32 -21.54 -29.17
C PRO A 7 17.54 -20.36 -28.57
N SER A 8 16.56 -19.87 -29.31
CA SER A 8 15.53 -18.96 -28.81
C SER A 8 14.53 -19.75 -27.96
N PHE A 9 14.55 -19.56 -26.64
CA PHE A 9 13.48 -20.04 -25.77
C PHE A 9 12.36 -18.99 -25.74
N SER A 10 11.23 -19.26 -26.40
CA SER A 10 9.98 -18.56 -26.11
C SER A 10 9.34 -19.19 -24.87
N LEU A 11 9.18 -18.39 -23.82
CA LEU A 11 8.34 -18.73 -22.68
C LEU A 11 6.93 -18.25 -23.00
N ASP A 12 6.12 -19.11 -23.57
CA ASP A 12 4.68 -18.88 -23.59
C ASP A 12 4.14 -18.95 -22.15
N PRO A 13 3.24 -18.04 -21.74
CA PRO A 13 2.57 -18.16 -20.45
C PRO A 13 1.72 -19.44 -20.42
N PRO A 14 1.60 -20.12 -19.27
CA PRO A 14 0.81 -21.33 -19.17
C PRO A 14 -0.67 -21.00 -19.47
N PRO A 15 -1.40 -21.88 -20.18
CA PRO A 15 -2.80 -21.65 -20.47
C PRO A 15 -3.60 -21.55 -19.16
N GLU A 16 -4.45 -20.53 -19.05
CA GLU A 16 -5.47 -20.42 -18.01
C GLU A 16 -6.30 -21.70 -18.01
N THR A 17 -6.23 -22.43 -16.91
CA THR A 17 -6.72 -23.80 -16.82
C THR A 17 -8.19 -23.82 -16.42
N GLN A 18 -9.03 -24.36 -17.31
CA GLN A 18 -10.39 -24.83 -17.04
C GLN A 18 -10.39 -26.12 -16.16
N LEU A 19 -9.73 -26.11 -15.00
CA LEU A 19 -9.52 -27.30 -14.16
C LEU A 19 -10.50 -27.45 -12.97
N SER A 20 -11.56 -26.65 -12.87
CA SER A 20 -12.42 -26.60 -11.67
C SER A 20 -13.46 -27.72 -11.52
N ARG A 21 -13.42 -28.82 -12.29
CA ARG A 21 -14.49 -29.84 -12.28
C ARG A 21 -14.03 -31.31 -12.18
N SER A 22 -12.83 -31.58 -11.67
CA SER A 22 -12.41 -32.98 -11.40
C SER A 22 -12.77 -33.40 -9.96
N PRO A 23 -13.55 -34.48 -9.75
CA PRO A 23 -13.89 -34.98 -8.41
C PRO A 23 -12.67 -35.39 -7.58
N HIS A 24 -11.56 -35.78 -8.22
CA HIS A 24 -10.29 -36.05 -7.52
C HIS A 24 -9.66 -34.79 -6.89
N ILE A 25 -9.93 -33.60 -7.44
CA ILE A 25 -9.46 -32.34 -6.86
C ILE A 25 -10.25 -32.00 -5.58
N GLN A 26 -11.52 -32.41 -5.48
CA GLN A 26 -12.34 -32.19 -4.28
C GLN A 26 -11.91 -33.08 -3.11
N GLU A 27 -11.54 -34.34 -3.37
CA GLU A 27 -10.99 -35.23 -2.34
C GLU A 27 -9.61 -34.76 -1.84
N VAL A 28 -8.75 -34.29 -2.76
CA VAL A 28 -7.49 -33.66 -2.41
C VAL A 28 -7.73 -32.37 -1.60
N TRP A 29 -8.76 -31.59 -1.93
CA TRP A 29 -9.16 -30.42 -1.14
C TRP A 29 -9.64 -30.78 0.26
N LEU A 30 -10.33 -31.90 0.43
CA LEU A 30 -10.79 -32.36 1.74
C LEU A 30 -9.59 -32.78 2.62
N VAL A 31 -8.66 -33.57 2.06
CA VAL A 31 -7.42 -33.96 2.75
C VAL A 31 -6.55 -32.74 3.04
N PHE A 32 -6.48 -31.79 2.10
CA PHE A 32 -5.78 -30.52 2.29
C PHE A 32 -6.44 -29.68 3.38
N SER A 33 -7.77 -29.58 3.41
CA SER A 33 -8.48 -28.82 4.44
C SER A 33 -8.29 -29.43 5.83
N LEU A 34 -8.21 -30.76 5.95
CA LEU A 34 -7.92 -31.45 7.21
C LEU A 34 -6.45 -31.27 7.63
N GLY A 35 -5.49 -31.39 6.71
CA GLY A 35 -4.08 -31.14 6.98
C GLY A 35 -3.78 -29.67 7.30
N TYR A 36 -4.46 -28.75 6.61
CA TYR A 36 -4.39 -27.30 6.83
C TYR A 36 -5.03 -26.91 8.16
N ARG A 37 -6.18 -27.50 8.50
CA ARG A 37 -6.84 -27.32 9.80
C ARG A 37 -5.98 -27.85 10.93
N TRP A 38 -5.33 -29.02 10.75
CA TRP A 38 -4.34 -29.53 11.70
C TRP A 38 -3.15 -28.57 11.89
N LEU A 39 -2.61 -28.03 10.79
CA LEU A 39 -1.50 -27.06 10.80
C LEU A 39 -1.86 -25.72 11.46
N ILE A 40 -3.13 -25.29 11.36
CA ILE A 40 -3.66 -24.07 11.98
C ILE A 40 -4.04 -24.31 13.44
N GLU A 41 -4.69 -25.43 13.78
CA GLU A 41 -5.10 -25.75 15.15
C GLU A 41 -3.89 -25.96 16.06
N HIS A 42 -2.76 -26.40 15.51
CA HIS A 42 -1.47 -26.50 16.22
C HIS A 42 -0.61 -25.24 16.09
N GLU A 43 -1.10 -24.16 15.46
CA GLU A 43 -0.41 -22.86 15.35
C GLU A 43 -0.36 -22.11 16.71
N GLN A 44 -1.16 -22.52 17.70
CA GLN A 44 -1.24 -21.91 19.04
C GLN A 44 -0.50 -22.66 20.15
N GLN A 45 0.05 -23.84 19.89
CA GLN A 45 0.92 -24.53 20.84
C GLN A 45 2.37 -24.34 20.41
N GLU A 46 3.10 -23.45 21.08
CA GLU A 46 4.55 -23.57 21.16
C GLU A 46 4.86 -24.90 21.84
N ILE A 47 4.96 -25.97 21.06
CA ILE A 47 5.42 -27.25 21.55
C ILE A 47 6.91 -27.06 21.86
N GLU A 48 7.23 -26.86 23.13
CA GLU A 48 8.54 -27.23 23.67
C GLU A 48 8.74 -28.70 23.32
N ILE A 49 9.55 -28.96 22.29
CA ILE A 49 9.96 -30.32 21.92
C ILE A 49 10.99 -30.77 22.97
N THR A 50 10.52 -31.09 24.17
CA THR A 50 11.32 -31.65 25.27
C THR A 50 10.89 -33.07 25.63
N GLY A 51 9.86 -33.62 24.99
CA GLY A 51 9.43 -35.01 25.17
C GLY A 51 10.04 -35.95 24.12
N ILE A 52 10.75 -36.98 24.57
CA ILE A 52 11.12 -38.14 23.76
C ILE A 52 9.82 -38.84 23.32
N VAL A 53 9.36 -38.52 22.11
CA VAL A 53 8.25 -39.22 21.46
C VAL A 53 8.74 -40.63 21.11
N THR A 54 8.19 -41.63 21.78
CA THR A 54 8.36 -43.04 21.43
C THR A 54 7.90 -43.25 19.99
N ARG A 55 8.79 -43.78 19.14
CA ARG A 55 8.55 -43.98 17.69
C ARG A 55 7.25 -44.77 17.47
N PRO A 56 6.19 -44.17 16.90
CA PRO A 56 5.10 -44.97 16.36
C PRO A 56 5.67 -45.84 15.23
N GLN A 57 5.10 -47.04 15.04
CA GLN A 57 5.46 -47.88 13.89
C GLN A 57 5.28 -47.07 12.60
N PRO A 58 6.15 -47.27 11.58
CA PRO A 58 6.15 -46.44 10.38
C PRO A 58 4.91 -46.75 9.54
N GLU A 59 3.78 -46.15 9.89
CA GLU A 59 2.67 -45.98 8.96
C GLU A 59 3.24 -45.20 7.77
N THR A 60 3.10 -45.78 6.58
CA THR A 60 3.56 -45.18 5.33
C THR A 60 2.98 -43.78 5.21
N CYS A 61 3.84 -42.76 5.29
CA CYS A 61 3.44 -41.38 5.06
C CYS A 61 2.99 -41.25 3.59
N TYR A 62 1.68 -41.34 3.35
CA TYR A 62 1.07 -41.29 2.02
C TYR A 62 1.41 -40.00 1.26
N PHE A 63 1.80 -38.93 1.96
CA PHE A 63 2.28 -37.69 1.34
C PHE A 63 3.54 -37.86 0.49
N ASN A 64 4.39 -38.85 0.77
CA ASN A 64 5.57 -39.15 -0.06
C ASN A 64 5.19 -39.79 -1.42
N THR A 65 3.94 -40.20 -1.59
CA THR A 65 3.44 -40.78 -2.84
C THR A 65 2.76 -39.76 -3.75
N LEU A 66 2.56 -38.53 -3.27
CA LEU A 66 1.96 -37.47 -4.08
C LEU A 66 2.91 -37.07 -5.23
N PRO A 67 2.38 -36.83 -6.44
CA PRO A 67 3.15 -36.22 -7.52
C PRO A 67 3.75 -34.88 -7.08
N LEU A 68 4.99 -34.62 -7.51
CA LEU A 68 5.73 -33.41 -7.14
C LEU A 68 4.99 -32.13 -7.55
N GLU A 69 4.32 -32.17 -8.70
CA GLU A 69 3.53 -31.07 -9.25
C GLU A 69 2.38 -30.70 -8.33
N LEU A 70 1.73 -31.70 -7.71
CA LEU A 70 0.64 -31.47 -6.77
C LEU A 70 1.17 -30.87 -5.46
N VAL A 71 2.33 -31.35 -4.98
CA VAL A 71 3.00 -30.76 -3.81
C VAL A 71 3.37 -29.30 -4.08
N TRP A 72 3.85 -28.97 -5.30
CA TRP A 72 4.13 -27.59 -5.67
C TRP A 72 2.88 -26.70 -5.74
N GLN A 73 1.76 -27.22 -6.24
CA GLN A 73 0.49 -26.49 -6.22
C GLN A 73 0.03 -26.21 -4.79
N ILE A 74 0.08 -27.23 -3.92
CA ILE A 74 -0.22 -27.10 -2.48
C ILE A 74 0.66 -26.01 -1.85
N PHE A 75 1.97 -26.02 -2.12
CA PHE A 75 2.90 -25.05 -1.58
C PHE A 75 2.61 -23.65 -2.10
N THR A 76 2.29 -23.52 -3.39
CA THR A 76 1.95 -22.24 -4.03
C THR A 76 0.67 -21.67 -3.44
N CYS A 77 -0.39 -22.47 -3.30
CA CYS A 77 -1.64 -22.02 -2.69
C CYS A 77 -1.46 -21.63 -1.21
N TYR A 78 -0.72 -22.43 -0.44
CA TYR A 78 -0.39 -22.10 0.94
C TYR A 78 0.41 -20.79 1.03
N TRP A 79 1.41 -20.63 0.16
CA TRP A 79 2.23 -19.43 0.04
C TRP A 79 1.41 -18.19 -0.31
N GLU A 80 0.57 -18.27 -1.35
CA GLU A 80 -0.30 -17.19 -1.82
C GLU A 80 -1.34 -16.79 -0.78
N SER A 81 -1.94 -17.74 -0.07
CA SER A 81 -2.90 -17.45 1.01
C SER A 81 -2.28 -16.59 2.11
N ARG A 82 -1.04 -16.88 2.50
CA ARG A 82 -0.29 -16.11 3.51
C ARG A 82 0.28 -14.80 2.94
N HIS A 83 0.55 -14.74 1.63
CA HIS A 83 0.95 -13.51 0.94
C HIS A 83 -0.17 -12.49 0.79
N ASN A 84 -1.41 -12.95 0.61
CA ASN A 84 -2.58 -12.10 0.46
C ASN A 84 -2.94 -11.33 1.75
N HIS A 85 -2.40 -11.75 2.90
CA HIS A 85 -2.35 -10.90 4.09
C HIS A 85 -1.23 -9.86 3.92
N ARG A 86 -1.51 -8.85 3.06
CA ARG A 86 -0.57 -7.87 2.51
C ARG A 86 0.00 -6.84 3.51
N ARG A 87 -0.09 -7.06 4.83
CA ARG A 87 0.62 -6.19 5.77
C ARG A 87 2.09 -6.56 5.79
N LEU A 88 2.94 -5.56 5.59
CA LEU A 88 4.40 -5.63 5.69
C LEU A 88 4.89 -6.30 6.97
N HIS A 89 4.10 -6.22 8.05
CA HIS A 89 4.44 -6.77 9.36
C HIS A 89 4.35 -8.31 9.47
N PHE A 90 3.91 -9.02 8.43
CA PHE A 90 3.77 -10.48 8.48
C PHE A 90 4.95 -11.27 7.89
N TYR A 91 6.12 -10.66 7.70
CA TYR A 91 7.33 -11.38 7.27
C TYR A 91 7.60 -12.64 8.11
N ASN A 92 7.49 -12.52 9.45
CA ASN A 92 7.72 -13.66 10.33
C ASN A 92 6.82 -14.85 9.97
N LEU A 93 5.58 -14.59 9.57
CA LEU A 93 4.65 -15.64 9.11
C LEU A 93 5.10 -16.26 7.78
N ARG A 94 5.64 -15.46 6.86
CA ARG A 94 6.15 -15.93 5.56
C ARG A 94 7.41 -16.80 5.72
N CYS A 95 8.38 -16.36 6.51
CA CYS A 95 9.55 -17.20 6.79
C CYS A 95 9.18 -18.45 7.59
N ALA A 96 8.27 -18.34 8.56
CA ALA A 96 7.73 -19.49 9.27
C ALA A 96 7.02 -20.46 8.31
N ALA A 97 6.26 -19.97 7.33
CA ALA A 97 5.60 -20.80 6.33
C ALA A 97 6.60 -21.64 5.53
N ARG A 98 7.68 -21.05 4.99
CA ARG A 98 8.72 -21.81 4.28
C ARG A 98 9.40 -22.83 5.18
N LYS A 99 9.76 -22.42 6.40
CA LYS A 99 10.40 -23.30 7.38
C LYS A 99 9.50 -24.48 7.70
N ARG A 100 8.19 -24.25 7.93
CA ARG A 100 7.20 -25.30 8.18
C ARG A 100 7.12 -26.28 7.01
N LEU A 101 7.01 -25.80 5.77
CA LEU A 101 7.00 -26.67 4.57
C LEU A 101 8.26 -27.54 4.49
N CYS A 102 9.43 -26.98 4.80
CA CYS A 102 10.71 -27.69 4.75
C CYS A 102 10.90 -28.72 5.87
N LEU A 103 10.15 -28.63 6.98
CA LEU A 103 10.33 -29.47 8.17
C LEU A 103 9.37 -30.67 8.22
N VAL A 104 8.45 -30.82 7.27
CA VAL A 104 7.47 -31.92 7.29
C VAL A 104 8.13 -33.27 7.05
N CYS A 105 8.83 -33.42 5.92
CA CYS A 105 9.57 -34.63 5.57
C CYS A 105 10.64 -34.31 4.52
N ARG A 106 11.53 -35.27 4.25
CA ARG A 106 12.60 -35.11 3.25
C ARG A 106 12.05 -34.81 1.85
N GLY A 107 10.95 -35.45 1.44
CA GLY A 107 10.32 -35.19 0.14
C GLY A 107 9.86 -33.73 0.00
N TRP A 108 9.17 -33.22 1.02
CA TRP A 108 8.70 -31.83 1.08
C TRP A 108 9.85 -30.83 1.13
N TYR A 109 10.93 -31.15 1.84
CA TYR A 109 12.15 -30.36 1.84
C TYR A 109 12.70 -30.16 0.41
N TRP A 110 12.87 -31.24 -0.35
CA TRP A 110 13.36 -31.15 -1.73
C TRP A 110 12.36 -30.45 -2.66
N ALA A 111 11.06 -30.75 -2.51
CA ALA A 111 10.01 -30.06 -3.25
C ALA A 111 10.06 -28.54 -3.01
N ALA A 112 10.17 -28.11 -1.76
CA ALA A 112 10.24 -26.70 -1.40
C ALA A 112 11.51 -26.03 -1.95
N LEU A 113 12.65 -26.69 -1.85
CA LEU A 113 13.92 -26.19 -2.41
C LEU A 113 13.85 -25.99 -3.92
N SER A 114 13.19 -26.89 -4.64
CA SER A 114 13.03 -26.80 -6.10
C SER A 114 12.01 -25.75 -6.56
N LEU A 115 11.08 -25.35 -5.68
CA LEU A 115 10.00 -24.44 -6.00
C LEU A 115 10.47 -22.97 -5.88
N ARG A 116 10.95 -22.42 -7.00
CA ARG A 116 11.59 -21.07 -7.07
C ARG A 116 10.74 -19.94 -6.49
N ILE A 117 9.42 -19.97 -6.67
CA ILE A 117 8.51 -18.91 -6.18
C ILE A 117 8.57 -18.74 -4.65
N LEU A 118 8.87 -19.80 -3.89
CA LEU A 118 9.03 -19.72 -2.44
C LEU A 118 10.26 -18.90 -2.03
N TRP A 119 11.26 -18.80 -2.89
CA TRP A 119 12.55 -18.14 -2.60
C TRP A 119 12.66 -16.75 -3.20
N ALA A 120 11.68 -16.35 -4.00
CA ALA A 120 11.70 -15.09 -4.73
C ALA A 120 11.19 -13.88 -3.93
N ASP A 121 10.56 -14.10 -2.77
CA ASP A 121 10.25 -13.06 -1.80
C ASP A 121 11.39 -12.97 -0.78
N ILE A 122 12.25 -11.97 -0.93
CA ILE A 122 13.45 -11.79 -0.13
C ILE A 122 13.16 -10.71 0.91
N PHE A 123 13.25 -11.09 2.17
CA PHE A 123 13.19 -10.13 3.26
C PHE A 123 14.56 -10.01 3.91
N VAL A 124 15.03 -8.78 3.99
CA VAL A 124 16.29 -8.44 4.62
C VAL A 124 15.98 -7.78 5.94
N LYS A 125 16.39 -8.43 7.03
CA LYS A 125 16.44 -7.84 8.37
C LYS A 125 17.90 -7.63 8.77
N PRO A 126 18.27 -6.52 9.42
CA PRO A 126 19.59 -6.35 10.01
C PRO A 126 19.90 -7.49 10.98
N GLY A 127 21.07 -8.10 10.78
CA GLY A 127 21.62 -9.19 11.59
C GLY A 127 22.80 -9.87 10.87
N GLY A 128 23.69 -10.51 11.62
CA GLY A 128 24.97 -11.03 11.11
C GLY A 128 24.87 -12.09 10.00
N GLU A 129 23.77 -12.85 9.93
CA GLU A 129 23.58 -13.92 8.93
C GLU A 129 22.84 -13.47 7.66
N CYS A 130 22.41 -12.20 7.60
CA CYS A 130 21.46 -11.74 6.58
C CYS A 130 22.05 -11.81 5.15
N LEU A 131 23.35 -11.54 4.99
CA LEU A 131 24.00 -11.55 3.69
C LEU A 131 24.03 -12.94 3.05
N GLU A 132 24.43 -13.98 3.80
CA GLU A 132 24.52 -15.34 3.28
C GLU A 132 23.13 -15.94 3.00
N ILE A 133 22.15 -15.66 3.86
CA ILE A 133 20.75 -16.05 3.61
C ILE A 133 20.21 -15.36 2.35
N THR A 134 20.54 -14.08 2.15
CA THR A 134 20.13 -13.33 0.95
C THR A 134 20.73 -13.93 -0.32
N LYS A 135 22.04 -14.23 -0.32
CA LYS A 135 22.70 -14.92 -1.44
C LYS A 135 22.02 -16.25 -1.74
N LEU A 136 21.74 -17.05 -0.71
CA LEU A 136 21.06 -18.33 -0.84
C LEU A 136 19.66 -18.20 -1.48
N PHE A 137 18.92 -17.14 -1.15
CA PHE A 137 17.61 -16.89 -1.74
C PHE A 137 17.72 -16.46 -3.20
N LEU A 138 18.70 -15.61 -3.53
CA LEU A 138 18.98 -15.21 -4.92
C LEU A 138 19.37 -16.41 -5.80
N GLU A 139 20.20 -17.32 -5.26
CA GLU A 139 20.58 -18.57 -5.92
C GLU A 139 19.37 -19.48 -6.16
N ARG A 140 18.53 -19.69 -5.13
CA ARG A 140 17.37 -20.60 -5.24
C ARG A 140 16.23 -20.04 -6.10
N SER A 141 16.08 -18.73 -6.13
CA SER A 141 15.05 -18.06 -6.95
C SER A 141 15.45 -17.92 -8.42
N ASN A 142 16.61 -18.43 -8.85
CA ASN A 142 17.24 -18.19 -10.15
C ASN A 142 16.27 -17.91 -11.32
N CYS A 143 16.47 -16.78 -12.00
CA CYS A 143 15.66 -16.23 -13.09
C CYS A 143 14.20 -15.86 -12.75
N TRP A 144 13.72 -16.09 -11.52
CA TRP A 144 12.37 -15.70 -11.11
C TRP A 144 12.29 -14.21 -10.75
N PRO A 145 11.16 -13.52 -11.03
CA PRO A 145 10.93 -12.15 -10.56
C PRO A 145 10.99 -12.05 -9.04
N LEU A 146 11.68 -11.02 -8.53
CA LEU A 146 11.94 -10.85 -7.10
C LEU A 146 10.97 -9.83 -6.49
N ASP A 147 10.40 -10.19 -5.35
CA ASP A 147 9.77 -9.25 -4.43
C ASP A 147 10.74 -9.06 -3.26
N ILE A 148 11.17 -7.83 -2.98
CA ILE A 148 12.19 -7.55 -1.98
C ILE A 148 11.62 -6.62 -0.92
N SER A 149 11.83 -6.96 0.33
CA SER A 149 11.44 -6.15 1.49
C SER A 149 12.65 -5.97 2.39
N ILE A 150 13.18 -4.75 2.46
CA ILE A 150 14.33 -4.43 3.29
C ILE A 150 13.82 -3.62 4.48
N GLU A 151 13.93 -4.19 5.66
CA GLU A 151 13.67 -3.49 6.91
C GLU A 151 15.03 -3.20 7.56
N TRP A 152 15.30 -1.95 7.90
CA TRP A 152 16.57 -1.54 8.50
C TRP A 152 16.38 -1.07 9.96
N ASP A 153 17.33 -1.44 10.81
CA ASP A 153 17.43 -1.04 12.21
C ASP A 153 18.62 -0.09 12.35
N CYS A 154 18.33 1.15 12.72
CA CYS A 154 19.35 2.19 12.86
C CYS A 154 20.31 1.97 14.06
N LYS A 155 20.07 0.97 14.93
CA LYS A 155 20.90 0.72 16.12
C LYS A 155 22.30 0.21 15.78
N ASP A 156 22.46 -0.51 14.68
CA ASP A 156 23.73 -1.08 14.29
C ASP A 156 24.13 -0.67 12.87
N PRO A 157 24.66 0.56 12.69
CA PRO A 157 25.16 1.02 11.41
C PRO A 157 26.39 0.22 10.92
N THR A 158 26.94 -0.70 11.73
CA THR A 158 28.10 -1.52 11.35
C THR A 158 27.71 -2.77 10.56
N ILE A 159 26.43 -3.16 10.55
CA ILE A 159 25.95 -4.27 9.72
C ILE A 159 26.07 -3.85 8.25
N ALA A 160 26.59 -4.75 7.42
CA ALA A 160 26.93 -4.54 6.00
C ALA A 160 25.70 -4.31 5.10
N PHE A 161 24.93 -3.24 5.33
CA PHE A 161 23.83 -2.81 4.47
C PHE A 161 24.31 -2.66 3.03
N ASP A 162 25.44 -1.97 2.86
CA ASP A 162 26.07 -1.77 1.56
C ASP A 162 26.36 -3.11 0.87
N GLY A 163 26.82 -4.11 1.63
CA GLY A 163 27.05 -5.46 1.12
C GLY A 163 25.78 -6.17 0.67
N ILE A 164 24.67 -6.02 1.42
CA ILE A 164 23.39 -6.62 1.07
C ILE A 164 22.77 -5.91 -0.14
N VAL A 165 22.78 -4.58 -0.17
CA VAL A 165 22.31 -3.79 -1.30
C VAL A 165 23.13 -4.10 -2.54
N ASP A 166 24.46 -4.19 -2.42
CA ASP A 166 25.33 -4.58 -3.53
C ASP A 166 25.00 -5.97 -4.07
N VAL A 167 24.70 -6.94 -3.19
CA VAL A 167 24.30 -8.29 -3.60
C VAL A 167 22.95 -8.27 -4.30
N LEU A 168 21.93 -7.64 -3.70
CA LEU A 168 20.59 -7.56 -4.29
C LEU A 168 20.58 -6.81 -5.63
N SER A 169 21.37 -5.73 -5.73
CA SER A 169 21.37 -4.84 -6.89
C SER A 169 21.92 -5.52 -8.15
N ARG A 170 22.77 -6.56 -8.02
CA ARG A 170 23.22 -7.38 -9.16
C ARG A 170 22.06 -8.06 -9.89
N ASP A 171 20.97 -8.32 -9.17
CA ASP A 171 19.74 -8.93 -9.67
C ASP A 171 18.61 -7.91 -9.87
N ALA A 172 18.90 -6.60 -9.91
CA ALA A 172 17.90 -5.52 -10.06
C ALA A 172 16.97 -5.73 -11.28
N TRP A 173 17.47 -6.33 -12.35
CA TRP A 173 16.70 -6.66 -13.55
C TRP A 173 15.54 -7.64 -13.32
N ARG A 174 15.54 -8.35 -12.19
CA ARG A 174 14.47 -9.27 -11.76
C ARG A 174 13.47 -8.61 -10.81
N TRP A 175 13.78 -7.45 -10.26
CA TRP A 175 12.96 -6.83 -9.21
C TRP A 175 11.59 -6.44 -9.78
N ARG A 176 10.53 -6.96 -9.16
CA ARG A 176 9.14 -6.68 -9.50
C ARG A 176 8.49 -5.76 -8.48
N ARG A 177 8.74 -6.00 -7.20
CA ARG A 177 8.24 -5.19 -6.08
C ARG A 177 9.38 -4.94 -5.11
N THR A 178 9.51 -3.71 -4.64
CA THR A 178 10.45 -3.38 -3.58
C THR A 178 9.78 -2.56 -2.51
N PHE A 179 9.99 -2.99 -1.27
CA PHE A 179 9.70 -2.24 -0.08
C PHE A 179 10.98 -1.97 0.68
N THR A 180 11.20 -0.73 1.07
CA THR A 180 12.29 -0.36 1.97
C THR A 180 11.74 0.47 3.11
N ALA A 181 11.96 0.02 4.35
CA ALA A 181 11.64 0.80 5.54
C ALA A 181 12.82 0.86 6.48
N ALA A 182 13.15 2.07 6.93
CA ALA A 182 13.88 2.23 8.17
C ALA A 182 12.88 2.15 9.32
N ARG A 183 13.10 1.28 10.31
CA ARG A 183 12.31 1.31 11.55
C ARG A 183 12.90 2.37 12.47
N PRO A 184 12.17 3.46 12.76
CA PRO A 184 12.64 4.40 13.74
C PRO A 184 12.39 3.82 15.13
N PHE A 185 13.44 3.67 15.94
CA PHE A 185 13.27 3.37 17.36
C PHE A 185 12.88 4.63 18.14
N ASP A 186 12.30 4.43 19.33
CA ASP A 186 12.12 5.42 20.40
C ASP A 186 13.48 5.91 20.97
N VAL A 187 14.42 6.26 20.11
CA VAL A 187 15.62 6.97 20.53
C VAL A 187 15.18 8.43 20.76
N PRO A 188 15.43 8.98 21.96
CA PRO A 188 15.10 10.37 22.28
C PRO A 188 15.68 11.31 21.22
N VAL A 189 14.87 12.27 20.74
CA VAL A 189 15.23 13.26 19.71
C VAL A 189 16.52 14.02 20.07
N SER A 190 16.81 14.17 21.35
CA SER A 190 18.03 14.81 21.88
C SER A 190 19.34 14.10 21.52
N LEU A 191 19.30 12.81 21.19
CA LEU A 191 20.49 12.05 20.75
C LEU A 191 20.70 12.06 19.23
N MET A 192 19.68 12.45 18.44
CA MET A 192 19.79 12.49 16.97
C MET A 192 20.55 13.72 16.45
N SER A 193 20.63 14.81 17.23
CA SER A 193 21.28 16.06 16.80
C SER A 193 22.81 16.04 16.76
N MET A 194 23.48 15.02 17.32
CA MET A 194 24.96 14.99 17.39
C MET A 194 25.64 13.97 16.48
N ARG A 195 24.89 13.11 15.78
CA ARG A 195 25.40 12.31 14.68
C ARG A 195 24.30 12.25 13.65
N LEU A 196 24.46 12.97 12.53
CA LEU A 196 23.80 12.64 11.28
C LEU A 196 24.18 11.18 10.95
N LEU A 197 23.44 10.24 11.52
CA LEU A 197 23.44 8.85 11.09
C LEU A 197 23.22 8.95 9.60
N LYS A 198 24.22 8.54 8.81
CA LYS A 198 24.07 8.35 7.38
C LYS A 198 22.90 7.39 7.24
N LEU A 199 21.70 7.92 7.02
CA LEU A 199 20.56 7.10 6.72
C LEU A 199 20.94 6.27 5.49
N PRO A 200 20.61 4.98 5.47
CA PRO A 200 20.99 4.12 4.37
C PRO A 200 20.49 4.76 3.06
N TYR A 201 21.42 5.10 2.18
CA TYR A 201 21.07 5.62 0.86
C TYR A 201 20.73 4.41 0.00
N LEU A 202 19.47 4.30 -0.42
CA LEU A 202 19.13 3.31 -1.44
C LEU A 202 19.63 3.85 -2.79
N HIS A 203 20.81 3.41 -3.18
CA HIS A 203 21.40 3.77 -4.46
C HIS A 203 21.11 2.65 -5.48
N PHE A 204 20.20 2.90 -6.41
CA PHE A 204 19.98 2.01 -7.55
C PHE A 204 21.20 2.09 -8.49
N LYS A 205 22.21 1.25 -8.23
CA LYS A 205 23.41 1.17 -9.07
C LYS A 205 23.11 0.59 -10.46
N TYR A 206 22.07 -0.21 -10.56
CA TYR A 206 21.62 -0.85 -11.80
C TYR A 206 20.15 -0.52 -12.05
N SER A 207 19.76 -0.51 -13.33
CA SER A 207 18.37 -0.34 -13.73
C SER A 207 17.53 -1.52 -13.23
N ALA A 208 16.33 -1.22 -12.72
CA ALA A 208 15.33 -2.21 -12.32
C ALA A 208 14.15 -2.18 -13.31
N PRO A 209 14.34 -2.61 -14.57
CA PRO A 209 13.36 -2.44 -15.65
C PRO A 209 12.03 -3.17 -15.41
N LYS A 210 11.96 -4.14 -14.49
CA LYS A 210 10.72 -4.87 -14.17
C LYS A 210 10.00 -4.34 -12.93
N LEU A 211 10.52 -3.27 -12.31
CA LEU A 211 9.99 -2.76 -11.05
C LEU A 211 8.62 -2.11 -11.29
N SER A 212 7.59 -2.76 -10.77
CA SER A 212 6.18 -2.36 -10.92
C SER A 212 5.63 -1.64 -9.69
N LEU A 213 6.20 -1.91 -8.51
CA LEU A 213 5.84 -1.30 -7.23
C LEU A 213 7.09 -0.90 -6.47
N LEU A 214 7.18 0.38 -6.10
CA LEU A 214 8.22 0.92 -5.24
C LEU A 214 7.55 1.59 -4.04
N MET A 215 7.84 1.09 -2.84
CA MET A 215 7.43 1.73 -1.60
C MET A 215 8.66 2.03 -0.77
N VAL A 216 8.81 3.29 -0.41
CA VAL A 216 9.94 3.75 0.38
C VAL A 216 9.44 4.47 1.61
N GLN A 217 9.93 3.98 2.74
CA GLN A 217 9.63 4.47 4.06
C GLN A 217 10.91 4.94 4.75
N ASP A 218 10.92 6.20 5.19
CA ASP A 218 11.98 6.77 6.04
C ASP A 218 13.40 6.66 5.48
N THR A 219 13.53 6.64 4.16
CA THR A 219 14.81 6.40 3.47
C THR A 219 15.07 7.48 2.42
N THR A 220 16.31 7.94 2.32
CA THR A 220 16.77 8.77 1.19
C THR A 220 16.99 7.90 -0.03
N MET A 221 16.31 8.23 -1.12
CA MET A 221 16.63 7.68 -2.42
C MET A 221 17.42 8.68 -3.23
N ASN A 222 18.54 8.24 -3.81
CA ASN A 222 19.11 8.94 -4.96
C ASN A 222 18.43 8.42 -6.22
N PHE A 223 17.63 9.28 -6.83
CA PHE A 223 16.87 8.98 -8.02
C PHE A 223 17.56 9.33 -9.34
N GLU A 224 18.69 10.03 -9.32
CA GLU A 224 19.33 10.63 -10.50
C GLU A 224 19.64 9.63 -11.62
N ARG A 225 19.78 8.34 -11.28
CA ARG A 225 20.12 7.27 -12.23
C ARG A 225 19.02 6.22 -12.40
N ALA A 226 17.92 6.34 -11.67
CA ALA A 226 16.85 5.37 -11.72
C ALA A 226 15.93 5.66 -12.92
N SER A 227 15.62 4.61 -13.68
CA SER A 227 14.58 4.65 -14.72
C SER A 227 13.49 3.66 -14.34
N PHE A 228 12.28 4.17 -14.19
CA PHE A 228 11.13 3.44 -13.67
C PHE A 228 10.04 3.28 -14.73
N THR A 229 10.42 2.85 -15.93
CA THR A 229 9.52 2.78 -17.08
C THR A 229 8.36 1.81 -16.89
N GLN A 230 8.50 0.78 -16.05
CA GLN A 230 7.44 -0.19 -15.73
C GLN A 230 6.74 0.07 -14.39
N LEU A 231 7.07 1.17 -13.71
CA LEU A 231 6.52 1.45 -12.38
C LEU A 231 5.05 1.86 -12.49
N THR A 232 4.19 1.09 -11.83
CA THR A 232 2.73 1.29 -11.79
C THR A 232 2.26 1.89 -10.47
N ALA A 233 3.01 1.67 -9.38
CA ALA A 233 2.69 2.19 -8.07
C ALA A 233 3.94 2.72 -7.35
N LEU A 234 3.85 3.95 -6.85
CA LEU A 234 4.88 4.59 -6.03
C LEU A 234 4.26 5.05 -4.70
N ALA A 235 4.85 4.63 -3.59
CA ALA A 235 4.48 5.10 -2.26
C ALA A 235 5.70 5.66 -1.54
N LEU A 236 5.58 6.90 -1.07
CA LEU A 236 6.59 7.63 -0.33
C LEU A 236 6.07 7.93 1.07
N ILE A 237 6.62 7.23 2.05
CA ILE A 237 6.21 7.25 3.45
C ILE A 237 7.36 7.86 4.25
N TYR A 238 7.10 8.90 5.01
CA TYR A 238 8.12 9.59 5.77
C TYR A 238 7.58 9.92 7.15
N ASP A 239 8.34 9.66 8.20
CA ASP A 239 8.00 9.96 9.59
C ASP A 239 8.80 11.20 10.02
N PRO A 240 8.26 12.42 9.86
CA PRO A 240 8.93 13.64 10.27
C PRO A 240 9.10 13.66 11.81
N PRO A 241 10.29 14.06 12.31
CA PRO A 241 11.36 14.81 11.64
C PRO A 241 12.52 13.93 11.19
N ARG A 242 12.37 12.61 11.30
CA ARG A 242 13.49 11.69 11.23
C ARG A 242 13.96 11.50 9.79
N SER A 243 13.08 11.77 8.83
CA SER A 243 13.42 11.70 7.41
C SER A 243 14.11 12.97 6.89
N PRO A 244 15.09 12.85 5.98
CA PRO A 244 15.77 14.00 5.35
C PRO A 244 14.87 14.78 4.41
N GLY A 245 13.68 14.28 4.14
CA GLY A 245 12.80 14.78 3.10
C GLY A 245 13.28 14.52 1.68
N VAL A 246 12.45 14.95 0.72
CA VAL A 246 12.72 14.82 -0.72
C VAL A 246 12.68 16.20 -1.36
N ASP A 247 13.68 16.50 -2.17
CA ASP A 247 13.72 17.69 -3.01
C ASP A 247 12.61 17.61 -4.10
N PRO A 248 11.69 18.59 -4.19
CA PRO A 248 10.56 18.50 -5.13
C PRO A 248 10.96 18.40 -6.63
N PRO A 249 11.95 19.15 -7.16
CA PRO A 249 12.46 18.95 -8.52
C PRO A 249 12.93 17.52 -8.77
N THR A 250 13.68 16.95 -7.83
CA THR A 250 14.15 15.58 -7.92
C THR A 250 12.97 14.60 -8.00
N LEU A 251 11.96 14.79 -7.14
CA LEU A 251 10.73 13.98 -7.18
C LEU A 251 9.98 14.14 -8.51
N LEU A 252 9.84 15.35 -9.03
CA LEU A 252 9.15 15.60 -10.30
C LEU A 252 9.88 14.97 -11.49
N ASN A 253 11.21 14.99 -11.50
CA ASN A 253 12.01 14.28 -12.50
C ASN A 253 11.77 12.76 -12.47
N VAL A 254 11.65 12.18 -11.26
CA VAL A 254 11.29 10.77 -11.09
C VAL A 254 9.92 10.48 -11.66
N LEU A 255 8.92 11.27 -11.26
CA LEU A 255 7.54 11.10 -11.72
C LEU A 255 7.45 11.20 -13.25
N ASN A 256 8.21 12.11 -13.87
CA ASN A 256 8.30 12.24 -15.32
C ASN A 256 8.93 11.01 -16.02
N SER A 257 9.73 10.21 -15.30
CA SER A 257 10.32 8.96 -15.80
C SER A 257 9.40 7.73 -15.66
N CYS A 258 8.20 7.89 -15.08
CA CYS A 258 7.25 6.82 -14.78
C CYS A 258 5.98 6.93 -15.68
N PRO A 259 6.05 6.64 -16.99
CA PRO A 259 4.92 6.82 -17.90
C PRO A 259 3.72 5.91 -17.61
N ASN A 260 3.95 4.80 -16.90
CA ASN A 260 2.93 3.80 -16.55
C ASN A 260 2.40 3.94 -15.12
N LEU A 261 2.70 5.05 -14.43
CA LEU A 261 2.34 5.23 -13.02
C LEU A 261 0.83 5.43 -12.86
N GLN A 262 0.15 4.44 -12.29
CA GLN A 262 -1.29 4.43 -12.04
C GLN A 262 -1.65 4.85 -10.62
N LYS A 263 -0.77 4.59 -9.64
CA LYS A 263 -0.97 4.91 -8.23
C LYS A 263 0.21 5.68 -7.65
N LEU A 264 -0.08 6.79 -6.98
CA LEU A 264 0.91 7.60 -6.28
C LEU A 264 0.42 7.89 -4.86
N GLN A 265 1.28 7.62 -3.87
CA GLN A 265 0.95 7.85 -2.46
C GLN A 265 2.05 8.66 -1.78
N PHE A 266 1.64 9.68 -1.03
CA PHE A 266 2.48 10.47 -0.13
C PHE A 266 1.94 10.30 1.29
N PHE A 267 2.77 9.81 2.20
CA PHE A 267 2.43 9.68 3.60
C PHE A 267 3.43 10.44 4.45
N ASP A 268 2.96 11.50 5.10
CA ASP A 268 3.76 12.39 5.94
C ASP A 268 5.04 12.90 5.23
N CYS A 269 4.94 13.05 3.90
CA CYS A 269 6.06 13.36 3.04
C CYS A 269 6.65 14.74 3.34
N HIS A 270 7.82 14.76 3.98
CA HIS A 270 8.58 15.97 4.20
C HIS A 270 9.25 16.39 2.88
N LEU A 271 8.64 17.29 2.13
CA LEU A 271 9.32 17.90 0.97
C LEU A 271 10.32 18.93 1.47
N LEU A 272 11.53 19.00 0.91
CA LEU A 272 12.54 19.98 1.30
C LEU A 272 12.12 21.41 0.92
N GLU A 273 12.62 22.41 1.67
CA GLU A 273 12.42 23.83 1.30
C GLU A 273 13.16 24.11 0.01
N GLN A 274 12.42 24.62 -0.98
CA GLN A 274 13.05 25.20 -2.15
C GLN A 274 13.47 26.64 -1.88
N PRO A 275 14.59 27.10 -2.47
CA PRO A 275 14.88 28.52 -2.51
C PRO A 275 13.72 29.26 -3.17
N SER A 276 13.20 30.28 -2.49
CA SER A 276 12.05 31.05 -2.94
C SER A 276 12.26 31.61 -4.35
N GLY A 277 11.36 31.28 -5.28
CA GLY A 277 11.31 31.90 -6.62
C GLY A 277 11.57 30.95 -7.80
N GLU A 278 12.10 29.76 -7.58
CA GLU A 278 12.19 28.76 -8.65
C GLU A 278 10.82 28.16 -8.95
N ARG A 279 10.43 28.13 -10.23
CA ARG A 279 9.21 27.46 -10.66
C ARG A 279 9.49 25.97 -10.79
N LEU A 280 8.71 25.15 -10.10
CA LEU A 280 8.76 23.71 -10.31
C LEU A 280 8.41 23.33 -11.76
N PRO A 281 9.10 22.33 -12.31
CA PRO A 281 8.73 21.77 -13.60
C PRO A 281 7.32 21.19 -13.51
N VAL A 282 6.53 21.40 -14.56
CA VAL A 282 5.19 20.81 -14.63
C VAL A 282 5.31 19.40 -15.19
N VAL A 283 4.75 18.42 -14.50
CA VAL A 283 4.79 17.00 -14.87
C VAL A 283 3.40 16.51 -15.19
N THR A 284 3.24 15.84 -16.33
CA THR A 284 1.98 15.22 -16.73
C THR A 284 2.02 13.74 -16.45
N LEU A 285 1.13 13.25 -15.59
CA LEU A 285 0.98 11.83 -15.28
C LEU A 285 -0.27 11.30 -15.97
N SER A 286 -0.11 10.97 -17.25
CA SER A 286 -1.24 10.74 -18.17
C SER A 286 -2.13 9.54 -17.83
N VAL A 287 -1.61 8.55 -17.11
CA VAL A 287 -2.34 7.33 -16.72
C VAL A 287 -2.55 7.20 -15.21
N LEU A 288 -2.26 8.25 -14.43
CA LEU A 288 -2.43 8.22 -12.98
C LEU A 288 -3.92 8.23 -12.64
N GLU A 289 -4.39 7.14 -12.05
CA GLU A 289 -5.80 6.95 -11.68
C GLU A 289 -6.05 7.25 -10.20
N THR A 290 -5.05 6.99 -9.34
CA THR A 290 -5.15 7.13 -7.88
C THR A 290 -4.04 7.99 -7.31
N LEU A 291 -4.42 9.04 -6.59
CA LEU A 291 -3.54 9.89 -5.81
C LEU A 291 -3.97 9.86 -4.34
N ASP A 292 -3.03 9.54 -3.46
CA ASP A 292 -3.25 9.47 -2.02
C ASP A 292 -2.26 10.36 -1.29
N ILE A 293 -2.77 11.24 -0.45
CA ILE A 293 -2.01 12.25 0.27
C ILE A 293 -2.43 12.19 1.72
N TYR A 294 -1.47 11.86 2.58
CA TYR A 294 -1.58 11.90 4.02
C TYR A 294 -0.54 12.89 4.56
N ASP A 295 -1.00 13.90 5.29
CA ASP A 295 -0.18 14.92 5.94
C ASP A 295 -0.72 15.18 7.35
N CYS A 296 -0.09 14.55 8.34
CA CYS A 296 -0.40 14.65 9.77
C CYS A 296 0.52 15.66 10.48
N SER A 297 0.89 16.77 9.81
CA SER A 297 1.79 17.81 10.35
C SER A 297 1.33 18.55 11.62
N SER A 298 0.27 18.09 12.31
CA SER A 298 -0.21 18.62 13.59
C SER A 298 0.87 18.71 14.69
N CYS A 299 1.98 17.98 14.56
CA CYS A 299 2.97 17.87 15.62
C CYS A 299 4.11 18.90 15.58
N ARG A 300 4.21 19.78 14.56
CA ARG A 300 5.40 20.66 14.44
C ARG A 300 5.12 22.10 13.98
N PRO A 301 5.81 23.10 14.55
CA PRO A 301 5.86 24.46 14.05
C PRO A 301 6.91 24.57 12.92
N ILE A 302 6.57 24.22 11.67
CA ILE A 302 7.47 24.46 10.52
C ILE A 302 6.68 25.02 9.33
N SER A 303 7.28 26.04 8.69
CA SER A 303 6.97 26.84 7.49
C SER A 303 5.51 27.09 7.04
N PRO A 304 5.13 28.33 6.71
CA PRO A 304 3.76 28.76 6.41
C PRO A 304 3.20 28.31 5.04
N GLU A 305 3.76 27.31 4.37
CA GLU A 305 3.28 26.82 3.08
C GLU A 305 3.21 25.29 3.10
N SER A 306 2.02 24.71 2.88
CA SER A 306 1.89 23.26 2.67
C SER A 306 2.60 22.90 1.36
N ARG A 307 3.77 22.27 1.45
CA ARG A 307 4.62 21.93 0.31
C ARG A 307 3.96 20.92 -0.63
N ILE A 308 3.09 20.07 -0.10
CA ILE A 308 2.28 19.13 -0.86
C ILE A 308 1.30 19.86 -1.79
N CYS A 309 0.70 20.94 -1.29
CA CYS A 309 -0.17 21.81 -2.07
C CYS A 309 0.61 22.46 -3.24
N TYR A 310 1.87 22.82 -3.04
CA TYR A 310 2.76 23.30 -4.10
C TYR A 310 3.12 22.19 -5.12
N LEU A 311 3.39 20.97 -4.65
CA LEU A 311 3.59 19.81 -5.51
C LEU A 311 2.36 19.54 -6.39
N LEU A 312 1.15 19.54 -5.82
CA LEU A 312 -0.11 19.38 -6.54
C LEU A 312 -0.27 20.39 -7.67
N SER A 313 0.15 21.64 -7.44
CA SER A 313 0.10 22.69 -8.47
C SER A 313 1.01 22.41 -9.68
N SER A 314 1.96 21.50 -9.54
CA SER A 314 2.93 21.13 -10.57
C SER A 314 2.55 19.85 -11.32
N LEU A 315 1.44 19.21 -10.95
CA LEU A 315 0.97 17.97 -11.57
C LEU A 315 -0.21 18.24 -12.52
N ILE A 316 -0.19 17.58 -13.68
CA ILE A 316 -1.32 17.49 -14.61
C ILE A 316 -1.79 16.04 -14.62
N LEU A 317 -3.02 15.80 -14.15
CA LEU A 317 -3.56 14.46 -13.87
C LEU A 317 -4.86 14.21 -14.65
N PRO A 318 -4.81 14.04 -15.99
CA PRO A 318 -6.01 14.03 -16.83
C PRO A 318 -6.90 12.80 -16.62
N GLN A 319 -6.38 11.73 -16.03
CA GLN A 319 -7.09 10.47 -15.80
C GLN A 319 -7.34 10.18 -14.31
N LEU A 320 -7.15 11.18 -13.42
CA LEU A 320 -7.34 10.95 -12.00
C LEU A 320 -8.81 10.63 -11.71
N ARG A 321 -9.06 9.50 -11.04
CA ARG A 321 -10.41 9.08 -10.64
C ARG A 321 -10.56 9.03 -9.13
N THR A 322 -9.50 8.63 -8.44
CA THR A 322 -9.50 8.47 -6.99
C THR A 322 -8.53 9.47 -6.37
N LEU A 323 -9.06 10.32 -5.50
CA LEU A 323 -8.29 11.26 -4.70
C LEU A 323 -8.51 10.95 -3.23
N CYS A 324 -7.44 10.68 -2.49
CA CYS A 324 -7.47 10.54 -1.05
C CYS A 324 -6.70 11.69 -0.42
N LEU A 325 -7.38 12.48 0.41
CA LEU A 325 -6.81 13.61 1.14
C LEU A 325 -7.02 13.38 2.62
N ARG A 326 -5.92 13.20 3.35
CA ARG A 326 -5.90 13.05 4.79
C ARG A 326 -4.99 14.12 5.37
N LEU A 327 -5.55 15.30 5.62
CA LEU A 327 -4.79 16.49 5.96
C LEU A 327 -5.08 16.91 7.41
N GLY A 328 -4.03 17.24 8.16
CA GLY A 328 -4.15 17.92 9.44
C GLY A 328 -4.76 19.32 9.29
N GLU A 329 -5.09 19.96 10.41
CA GLU A 329 -5.80 21.25 10.46
C GLU A 329 -5.13 22.35 9.61
N ARG A 330 -3.80 22.49 9.72
CA ARG A 330 -3.06 23.51 8.97
C ARG A 330 -3.02 23.21 7.47
N ALA A 331 -2.67 21.98 7.09
CA ALA A 331 -2.62 21.54 5.70
C ALA A 331 -4.00 21.67 5.03
N THR A 332 -5.07 21.40 5.78
CA THR A 332 -6.46 21.63 5.36
C THR A 332 -6.68 23.11 5.00
N GLY A 333 -6.30 24.05 5.87
CA GLY A 333 -6.43 25.48 5.61
C GLY A 333 -5.70 25.92 4.33
N TYR A 334 -4.46 25.46 4.13
CA TYR A 334 -3.69 25.77 2.92
C TYR A 334 -4.29 25.16 1.64
N PHE A 335 -4.76 23.92 1.71
CA PHE A 335 -5.44 23.28 0.59
C PHE A 335 -6.64 24.11 0.14
N PHE A 336 -7.48 24.55 1.07
CA PHE A 336 -8.61 25.42 0.75
C PHE A 336 -8.17 26.80 0.25
N GLN A 337 -7.12 27.39 0.82
CA GLN A 337 -6.57 28.66 0.31
C GLN A 337 -6.14 28.56 -1.15
N LEU A 338 -5.72 27.39 -1.65
CA LEU A 338 -5.40 27.22 -3.08
C LEU A 338 -6.64 27.20 -4.00
N LEU A 339 -7.84 27.02 -3.45
CA LEU A 339 -9.09 27.00 -4.23
C LEU A 339 -9.70 28.39 -4.44
N PHE A 340 -9.28 29.41 -3.68
CA PHE A 340 -9.90 30.74 -3.70
C PHE A 340 -9.27 31.77 -4.66
N PRO A 341 -7.94 32.00 -4.68
CA PRO A 341 -7.36 33.03 -5.52
C PRO A 341 -7.43 32.60 -7.00
N SER A 342 -7.84 33.52 -7.87
CA SER A 342 -7.73 33.33 -9.31
C SER A 342 -6.26 33.22 -9.71
N GLY A 343 -5.89 32.13 -10.38
CA GLY A 343 -4.53 31.92 -10.85
C GLY A 343 -4.33 30.54 -11.46
N PRO A 344 -3.17 30.31 -12.10
CA PRO A 344 -2.88 29.05 -12.79
C PRO A 344 -2.85 27.85 -11.85
N THR A 345 -2.47 28.04 -10.59
CA THR A 345 -2.50 26.99 -9.57
C THR A 345 -3.93 26.51 -9.29
N ARG A 346 -4.86 27.44 -9.12
CA ARG A 346 -6.27 27.13 -8.91
C ARG A 346 -6.86 26.39 -10.11
N GLU A 347 -6.59 26.86 -11.33
CA GLU A 347 -7.09 26.21 -12.55
C GLU A 347 -6.65 24.75 -12.64
N ARG A 348 -5.39 24.45 -12.29
CA ARG A 348 -4.88 23.08 -12.27
C ARG A 348 -5.55 22.21 -11.21
N ILE A 349 -5.70 22.73 -9.99
CA ILE A 349 -6.35 21.98 -8.90
C ILE A 349 -7.83 21.74 -9.24
N VAL A 350 -8.52 22.74 -9.76
CA VAL A 350 -9.91 22.59 -10.23
C VAL A 350 -10.01 21.56 -11.35
N ALA A 351 -9.07 21.56 -12.31
CA ALA A 351 -9.03 20.54 -13.37
C ALA A 351 -8.84 19.13 -12.80
N ILE A 352 -7.99 18.96 -11.77
CA ILE A 352 -7.84 17.69 -11.05
C ILE A 352 -9.19 17.29 -10.42
N LEU A 353 -9.80 18.18 -9.63
CA LEU A 353 -11.06 17.92 -8.93
C LEU A 353 -12.21 17.56 -9.88
N GLN A 354 -12.28 18.19 -11.05
CA GLN A 354 -13.33 17.92 -12.04
C GLN A 354 -13.35 16.48 -12.57
N SER A 355 -12.23 15.77 -12.49
CA SER A 355 -12.09 14.37 -12.93
C SER A 355 -12.38 13.33 -11.83
N VAL A 356 -12.40 13.75 -10.56
CA VAL A 356 -12.51 12.83 -9.41
C VAL A 356 -13.89 12.18 -9.33
N GLU A 357 -13.92 10.85 -9.32
CA GLU A 357 -15.12 10.02 -9.12
C GLU A 357 -15.21 9.46 -7.69
N VAL A 358 -14.06 9.24 -7.04
CA VAL A 358 -13.92 8.71 -5.68
C VAL A 358 -13.09 9.68 -4.87
N LEU A 359 -13.67 10.22 -3.80
CA LEU A 359 -12.97 11.10 -2.86
C LEU A 359 -12.96 10.45 -1.49
N LEU A 360 -11.77 10.21 -0.95
CA LEU A 360 -11.58 10.00 0.49
C LEU A 360 -11.16 11.30 1.11
N LEU A 361 -11.93 11.77 2.07
CA LEU A 361 -11.67 13.01 2.76
C LEU A 361 -11.57 12.76 4.26
N SER A 362 -10.39 13.05 4.76
CA SER A 362 -10.09 13.15 6.17
C SER A 362 -9.49 14.56 6.34
N LEU A 363 -10.26 15.52 6.84
CA LEU A 363 -9.77 16.86 7.17
C LEU A 363 -10.12 17.22 8.62
N SER A 364 -9.30 18.08 9.24
CA SER A 364 -9.69 18.79 10.47
C SER A 364 -10.26 20.15 10.09
N LEU A 365 -11.59 20.30 10.17
CA LEU A 365 -12.31 21.52 9.77
C LEU A 365 -12.64 22.42 10.97
N SER A 366 -12.38 23.71 10.82
CA SER A 366 -12.98 24.78 11.64
C SER A 366 -14.26 25.29 10.99
N ASP A 367 -15.13 25.96 11.77
CA ASP A 367 -16.41 26.49 11.27
C ASP A 367 -16.21 27.50 10.11
N ASP A 368 -15.08 28.19 10.07
CA ASP A 368 -14.72 29.15 9.00
C ASP A 368 -14.48 28.48 7.63
N LEU A 369 -14.26 27.17 7.60
CA LEU A 369 -14.02 26.40 6.37
C LEU A 369 -15.31 25.89 5.71
N LYS A 370 -16.50 26.19 6.26
CA LYS A 370 -17.78 25.75 5.66
C LYS A 370 -17.94 26.21 4.22
N ALA A 371 -17.65 27.49 3.94
CA ALA A 371 -17.71 28.05 2.60
C ALA A 371 -16.71 27.36 1.66
N ALA A 372 -15.50 27.10 2.16
CA ALA A 372 -14.45 26.42 1.40
C ALA A 372 -14.81 24.98 1.03
N LEU A 373 -15.45 24.25 1.94
CA LEU A 373 -15.94 22.91 1.68
C LEU A 373 -17.07 22.91 0.64
N SER A 374 -17.95 23.90 0.71
CA SER A 374 -19.02 24.09 -0.28
C SER A 374 -18.44 24.32 -1.68
N ASP A 375 -17.45 25.20 -1.78
CA ASP A 375 -16.74 25.49 -3.04
C ASP A 375 -15.98 24.26 -3.57
N LEU A 376 -15.35 23.47 -2.69
CA LEU A 376 -14.73 22.20 -3.08
C LEU A 376 -15.73 21.26 -3.75
N PHE A 377 -16.95 21.13 -3.21
CA PHE A 377 -17.98 20.26 -3.77
C PHE A 377 -18.54 20.75 -5.11
N VAL A 378 -18.56 22.06 -5.35
CA VAL A 378 -18.89 22.63 -6.67
C VAL A 378 -17.89 22.16 -7.74
N HIS A 379 -16.62 21.97 -7.35
CA HIS A 379 -15.56 21.51 -8.25
C HIS A 379 -15.49 19.99 -8.42
N LEU A 380 -16.43 19.23 -7.84
CA LEU A 380 -16.48 17.75 -7.89
C LEU A 380 -17.74 17.22 -8.62
N PRO A 381 -18.01 17.63 -9.87
CA PRO A 381 -19.25 17.29 -10.58
C PRO A 381 -19.37 15.80 -10.95
N GLN A 382 -18.26 15.05 -10.94
CA GLN A 382 -18.23 13.62 -11.26
C GLN A 382 -18.21 12.71 -10.03
N LEU A 383 -18.22 13.28 -8.82
CA LEU A 383 -18.09 12.49 -7.60
C LEU A 383 -19.27 11.53 -7.41
N ARG A 384 -18.96 10.23 -7.33
CA ARG A 384 -19.91 9.13 -7.15
C ARG A 384 -19.78 8.44 -5.81
N VAL A 385 -18.56 8.39 -5.28
CA VAL A 385 -18.23 7.75 -4.01
C VAL A 385 -17.53 8.76 -3.12
N PHE A 386 -18.06 8.95 -1.91
CA PHE A 386 -17.45 9.82 -0.91
C PHE A 386 -17.18 9.03 0.36
N LEU A 387 -15.90 8.88 0.71
CA LEU A 387 -15.46 8.24 1.94
C LEU A 387 -15.11 9.33 2.94
N ILE A 388 -15.83 9.33 4.06
CA ILE A 388 -15.62 10.25 5.16
C ILE A 388 -14.92 9.48 6.26
N ASP A 389 -13.65 9.81 6.48
CA ASP A 389 -12.86 9.23 7.55
C ASP A 389 -12.88 10.15 8.77
N VAL A 390 -13.71 9.82 9.76
CA VAL A 390 -13.82 10.58 11.01
C VAL A 390 -12.96 9.89 12.04
N LEU A 391 -11.68 10.25 12.09
CA LEU A 391 -10.78 9.72 13.11
C LEU A 391 -11.29 10.11 14.51
N PRO A 392 -11.16 9.25 15.54
CA PRO A 392 -11.66 9.52 16.89
C PRO A 392 -11.08 10.79 17.53
N ILE A 393 -9.90 11.22 17.05
CA ILE A 393 -9.18 12.39 17.53
C ILE A 393 -9.83 13.68 17.00
N TRP A 394 -10.71 13.59 16.00
CA TRP A 394 -11.21 14.75 15.28
C TRP A 394 -12.54 15.25 15.82
N HIS A 395 -12.69 16.57 15.80
CA HIS A 395 -13.82 17.25 16.41
C HIS A 395 -15.14 16.83 15.73
N PRO A 396 -16.21 16.52 16.51
CA PRO A 396 -17.57 16.32 16.01
C PRO A 396 -18.07 17.42 15.06
N ASN A 397 -17.51 18.63 15.19
CA ASN A 397 -17.77 19.77 14.32
C ASN A 397 -17.44 19.49 12.85
N THR A 398 -16.37 18.75 12.54
CA THR A 398 -16.01 18.41 11.15
C THR A 398 -17.11 17.58 10.49
N ALA A 399 -17.58 16.54 11.16
CA ALA A 399 -18.66 15.71 10.66
C ALA A 399 -19.95 16.53 10.47
N ARG A 400 -20.28 17.40 11.42
CA ARG A 400 -21.42 18.33 11.33
C ARG A 400 -21.32 19.24 10.10
N LEU A 401 -20.16 19.85 9.86
CA LEU A 401 -19.94 20.74 8.72
C LEU A 401 -20.09 20.00 7.39
N ILE A 402 -19.52 18.79 7.28
CA ILE A 402 -19.66 17.95 6.09
C ILE A 402 -21.13 17.61 5.86
N VAL A 403 -21.86 17.20 6.89
CA VAL A 403 -23.29 16.88 6.83
C VAL A 403 -24.09 18.08 6.35
N ASP A 404 -23.88 19.26 6.94
CA ASP A 404 -24.60 20.49 6.57
C ASP A 404 -24.41 20.79 5.07
N VAL A 405 -23.16 20.81 4.60
CA VAL A 405 -22.84 21.11 3.19
C VAL A 405 -23.38 20.02 2.24
N MET A 406 -23.31 18.75 2.62
CA MET A 406 -23.84 17.64 1.80
C MET A 406 -25.37 17.66 1.64
N THR A 407 -26.07 18.38 2.52
CA THR A 407 -27.53 18.53 2.47
C THR A 407 -27.99 19.77 1.71
N ASP A 408 -27.07 20.55 1.15
CA ASP A 408 -27.40 21.67 0.28
C ASP A 408 -27.83 21.18 -1.13
N PRO A 409 -28.90 21.74 -1.74
CA PRO A 409 -29.44 21.27 -3.03
C PRO A 409 -28.44 21.27 -4.21
N GLY A 410 -27.37 22.06 -4.15
CA GLY A 410 -26.33 22.12 -5.18
C GLY A 410 -25.15 21.17 -4.95
N ALA A 411 -25.07 20.53 -3.78
CA ALA A 411 -23.88 19.77 -3.39
C ALA A 411 -23.91 18.32 -3.90
N LEU A 412 -22.89 17.97 -4.68
CA LEU A 412 -22.58 16.58 -5.09
C LEU A 412 -23.79 15.85 -5.71
N PRO A 413 -24.31 16.33 -6.86
CA PRO A 413 -25.55 15.82 -7.45
C PRO A 413 -25.45 14.36 -7.91
N LYS A 414 -24.25 13.84 -8.18
CA LYS A 414 -24.01 12.46 -8.65
C LYS A 414 -23.60 11.49 -7.54
N LEU A 415 -23.52 11.95 -6.29
CA LEU A 415 -23.09 11.12 -5.19
C LEU A 415 -24.09 9.99 -4.93
N ALA A 416 -23.65 8.75 -5.16
CA ALA A 416 -24.48 7.55 -5.03
C ALA A 416 -24.05 6.67 -3.86
N THR A 417 -22.76 6.70 -3.49
CA THR A 417 -22.20 5.89 -2.41
C THR A 417 -21.54 6.76 -1.36
N VAL A 418 -21.87 6.53 -0.10
CA VAL A 418 -21.15 7.10 1.04
C VAL A 418 -20.51 5.98 1.83
N ALA A 419 -19.23 6.15 2.18
CA ALA A 419 -18.55 5.32 3.16
C ALA A 419 -18.23 6.14 4.41
N TRP A 420 -18.48 5.59 5.59
CA TRP A 420 -18.41 6.35 6.83
C TRP A 420 -17.74 5.54 7.94
N SER A 421 -16.60 6.03 8.46
CA SER A 421 -15.82 5.35 9.51
C SER A 421 -16.09 5.83 10.94
N GLY A 422 -16.89 6.89 11.12
CA GLY A 422 -17.11 7.51 12.43
C GLY A 422 -18.27 6.93 13.25
N HIS A 423 -18.20 7.07 14.58
CA HIS A 423 -19.25 6.64 15.52
C HIS A 423 -20.47 7.59 15.62
N LEU A 424 -20.53 8.63 14.79
CA LEU A 424 -21.57 9.67 14.86
C LEU A 424 -22.81 9.28 14.07
N GLU A 425 -23.53 8.26 14.55
CA GLU A 425 -24.72 7.70 13.89
C GLU A 425 -25.78 8.77 13.58
N GLU A 426 -26.04 9.68 14.53
CA GLU A 426 -27.00 10.77 14.37
C GLU A 426 -26.66 11.68 13.17
N MET A 427 -25.37 12.00 12.98
CA MET A 427 -24.91 12.83 11.88
C MET A 427 -25.13 12.12 10.53
N LEU A 428 -24.86 10.82 10.49
CA LEU A 428 -25.11 10.00 9.31
C LEU A 428 -26.61 9.95 8.97
N ARG A 429 -27.49 9.76 9.96
CA ARG A 429 -28.96 9.81 9.77
C ARG A 429 -29.43 11.16 9.26
N ARG A 430 -28.90 12.25 9.81
CA ARG A 430 -29.21 13.63 9.38
C ARG A 430 -28.80 13.86 7.94
N MET A 431 -27.60 13.44 7.54
CA MET A 431 -27.12 13.54 6.16
C MET A 431 -28.04 12.77 5.20
N LEU A 432 -28.32 11.50 5.49
CA LEU A 432 -29.17 10.65 4.64
C LEU A 432 -30.59 11.22 4.49
N THR A 433 -31.19 11.67 5.60
CA THR A 433 -32.52 12.28 5.61
C THR A 433 -32.53 13.59 4.83
N GLY A 434 -31.54 14.46 5.05
CA GLY A 434 -31.42 15.74 4.36
C GLY A 434 -31.25 15.55 2.85
N ARG A 435 -30.37 14.63 2.45
CA ARG A 435 -30.17 14.26 1.04
C ARG A 435 -31.42 13.69 0.38
N HIS A 436 -32.18 12.87 1.09
CA HIS A 436 -33.47 12.37 0.59
C HIS A 436 -34.47 13.52 0.37
N ARG A 437 -34.55 14.49 1.30
CA ARG A 437 -35.45 15.65 1.19
C ARG A 437 -35.15 16.55 -0.01
N ILE A 438 -33.89 16.72 -0.38
CA ILE A 438 -33.49 17.50 -1.57
C ILE A 438 -33.54 16.67 -2.87
N GLY A 439 -34.06 15.43 -2.84
CA GLY A 439 -34.19 14.58 -4.02
C GLY A 439 -32.88 13.96 -4.52
N LEU A 440 -31.83 13.92 -3.68
CA LEU A 440 -30.51 13.36 -4.02
C LEU A 440 -30.11 12.22 -3.05
N PRO A 441 -30.92 11.14 -2.94
CA PRO A 441 -30.69 10.09 -1.95
C PRO A 441 -29.38 9.32 -2.20
N VAL A 442 -28.74 8.90 -1.10
CA VAL A 442 -27.60 7.98 -1.15
C VAL A 442 -28.13 6.57 -1.37
N LYS A 443 -27.65 5.89 -2.42
CA LYS A 443 -28.10 4.54 -2.80
C LYS A 443 -27.35 3.44 -2.07
N LYS A 444 -26.06 3.65 -1.82
CA LYS A 444 -25.20 2.68 -1.14
C LYS A 444 -24.52 3.31 0.06
N LEU A 445 -24.60 2.64 1.21
CA LEU A 445 -23.93 3.04 2.43
C LEU A 445 -22.95 1.95 2.86
N VAL A 446 -21.70 2.33 3.10
CA VAL A 446 -20.65 1.44 3.60
C VAL A 446 -20.22 1.93 4.98
N VAL A 447 -20.40 1.11 6.00
CA VAL A 447 -20.19 1.49 7.41
C VAL A 447 -19.52 0.36 8.18
N HIS A 448 -18.85 0.70 9.28
CA HIS A 448 -18.29 -0.30 10.18
C HIS A 448 -19.41 -1.07 10.89
N THR A 449 -19.23 -2.36 11.17
CA THR A 449 -20.23 -3.19 11.87
C THR A 449 -20.70 -2.59 13.20
N ASP A 450 -19.80 -1.89 13.88
CA ASP A 450 -20.04 -1.33 15.20
C ASP A 450 -20.90 -0.05 15.15
N THR A 451 -21.08 0.52 13.97
CA THR A 451 -21.81 1.79 13.76
C THR A 451 -23.23 1.62 13.23
N ALA A 452 -23.61 0.43 12.78
CA ALA A 452 -24.86 0.21 12.07
C ALA A 452 -25.55 -1.09 12.48
N GLN A 453 -25.78 -1.25 13.79
CA GLN A 453 -26.69 -2.29 14.29
C GLN A 453 -28.17 -1.90 14.18
N ASP A 454 -28.48 -0.65 13.84
CA ASP A 454 -29.86 -0.18 13.74
C ASP A 454 -30.49 -0.53 12.38
N GLU A 455 -31.67 -1.17 12.43
CA GLU A 455 -32.51 -1.47 11.27
C GLU A 455 -32.88 -0.23 10.44
N TRP A 456 -32.81 0.97 11.03
CA TRP A 456 -33.08 2.24 10.36
C TRP A 456 -32.26 2.40 9.09
N PHE A 457 -30.97 2.06 9.08
CA PHE A 457 -30.12 2.21 7.89
C PHE A 457 -30.56 1.29 6.75
N ALA A 458 -30.92 0.05 7.07
CA ALA A 458 -31.40 -0.92 6.09
C ALA A 458 -32.74 -0.51 5.46
N ARG A 459 -33.54 0.31 6.14
CA ARG A 459 -34.81 0.85 5.62
C ARG A 459 -34.65 2.14 4.82
N ASN A 460 -33.55 2.87 4.99
CA ASN A 460 -33.36 4.22 4.42
C ASN A 460 -32.30 4.27 3.31
N VAL A 461 -31.64 3.15 2.98
CA VAL A 461 -30.64 3.04 1.92
C VAL A 461 -30.85 1.75 1.14
N ASP A 462 -30.73 1.79 -0.19
CA ASP A 462 -31.00 0.63 -1.06
C ASP A 462 -30.00 -0.52 -0.82
N ASN A 463 -28.74 -0.19 -0.51
CA ASN A 463 -27.67 -1.16 -0.31
C ASN A 463 -26.79 -0.77 0.88
N LEU A 464 -26.96 -1.48 2.00
CA LEU A 464 -26.14 -1.36 3.20
C LEU A 464 -25.04 -2.42 3.20
N VAL A 465 -23.78 -2.00 3.22
CA VAL A 465 -22.61 -2.87 3.35
C VAL A 465 -21.96 -2.65 4.70
N LEU A 466 -21.99 -3.68 5.54
CA LEU A 466 -21.30 -3.69 6.82
C LEU A 466 -19.90 -4.25 6.65
N VAL A 467 -18.90 -3.52 7.12
CA VAL A 467 -17.49 -3.90 7.00
C VAL A 467 -16.93 -4.16 8.40
N GLN A 468 -16.33 -5.33 8.61
CA GLN A 468 -15.69 -5.71 9.88
C GLN A 468 -14.27 -5.15 10.04
N THR A 469 -13.68 -4.67 8.95
CA THR A 469 -12.31 -4.14 8.97
C THR A 469 -12.33 -2.69 9.42
N LYS A 470 -11.41 -2.35 10.33
CA LYS A 470 -11.17 -0.96 10.78
C LYS A 470 -10.82 0.02 9.65
N ALA A 471 -10.50 -0.49 8.45
CA ALA A 471 -10.06 0.28 7.30
C ALA A 471 -11.10 0.21 6.17
N ILE A 472 -12.17 0.99 6.26
CA ILE A 472 -13.25 1.04 5.24
C ILE A 472 -12.70 1.38 3.85
N HIS A 473 -11.61 2.15 3.78
CA HIS A 473 -10.94 2.49 2.54
C HIS A 473 -10.43 1.27 1.75
N GLN A 474 -10.16 0.13 2.41
CA GLN A 474 -9.75 -1.11 1.74
C GLN A 474 -10.84 -1.68 0.83
N VAL A 475 -12.10 -1.34 1.06
CA VAL A 475 -13.23 -1.76 0.21
C VAL A 475 -13.17 -1.08 -1.16
N PHE A 476 -12.47 0.06 -1.26
CA PHE A 476 -12.45 0.91 -2.44
C PHE A 476 -11.08 0.96 -3.14
N ASP A 477 -10.14 0.10 -2.75
CA ASP A 477 -8.89 -0.12 -3.50
C ASP A 477 -9.01 -1.39 -4.36
N PRO A 478 -9.49 -1.29 -5.62
CA PRO A 478 -9.67 -2.45 -6.49
C PRO A 478 -8.34 -3.13 -6.86
N ALA A 479 -7.22 -2.41 -6.77
CA ALA A 479 -5.90 -2.96 -7.05
C ALA A 479 -5.31 -3.71 -5.83
N GLY A 480 -5.98 -3.62 -4.67
CA GLY A 480 -5.61 -4.31 -3.43
C GLY A 480 -4.27 -3.85 -2.87
N PHE A 481 -3.80 -2.66 -3.23
CA PHE A 481 -2.59 -2.12 -2.62
C PHE A 481 -2.92 -1.78 -1.15
N PRO A 482 -1.99 -2.02 -0.21
CA PRO A 482 -2.19 -1.60 1.16
C PRO A 482 -2.23 -0.06 1.20
N LEU A 483 -3.43 0.51 1.31
CA LEU A 483 -3.64 1.87 1.79
C LEU A 483 -3.34 1.85 3.29
N PHE A 484 -2.29 2.57 3.72
CA PHE A 484 -1.86 2.65 5.12
C PHE A 484 -2.84 3.45 5.97
#